data_AF-B1MT47-F1
#
_entry.id   AF-B1MT47-F1
#
_cell.length_a   1.000
_cell.length_b   1.000
_cell.length_c   1.000
_cell.angle_alpha   90.00
_cell.angle_beta   90.00
_cell.angle_gamma   90.00
#
_symmetry.space_group_name_H-M   'P 1'
#
loop_
_entity.id
_entity.type
_entity.pdbx_description
1 polymer ?
#
loop_
_entity_poly.entity_id
_entity_poly.type
_entity_poly.pdbx_seq_one_letter_code
_entity_poly.pdbx_strand_id
1 'polypeptide(L)'
;MCLAEPRQTALAEDQLRQQSQVEEQRVAALENQISEVSELLGTYEKAKQKDQLAIQKLKERILQLDLENKTLALAASSRSPLDSHGEETSLDVNVLKDKMEKLKRLLQVAARKSQVTLDVEKLCDLEIMTSSETADGEKATALYYQQELKQLKEEFERYKMRAQVVLKSKNTKDGNLGKELEAAQEQLAELKEKYVSLRLSCEELEHQHQQEAEDWKQELARLQQLHRQELERCQLDFRDRTLKLEEELHKQRDRALAVLAEKDLELEQLRSVALASGLPGRRSPVGGGGPGDVADTSSDSLTQALQLAAASEPTFFLYAEQLARKEVEITSLRKQKHRLEVEVHQLQDRLLEEGERHREEVAALQSHIEKNIRDQSREGANLEYLKNIIYRFLTLSDSLGRQQTLTAILTILHFSPEEKKVIMQLPTSASWWPSGKR
;
A
#
# COMPACT_ATOMS: atom_id res chain seq x y z
N MET A 1 57.55 -31.82 -27.45
CA MET A 1 56.94 -30.53 -27.06
C MET A 1 55.69 -30.17 -27.88
N CYS A 2 55.50 -30.66 -29.11
CA CYS A 2 54.41 -30.20 -30.00
C CYS A 2 52.97 -30.72 -29.72
N LEU A 3 52.70 -31.41 -28.60
CA LEU A 3 51.36 -31.96 -28.29
C LEU A 3 50.68 -31.33 -27.06
N ALA A 4 51.37 -30.44 -26.34
CA ALA A 4 50.80 -29.78 -25.15
C ALA A 4 50.00 -28.51 -25.51
N GLU A 5 50.45 -27.78 -26.53
CA GLU A 5 49.76 -26.59 -27.05
C GLU A 5 48.31 -26.85 -27.50
N PRO A 6 47.99 -27.87 -28.32
CA PRO A 6 46.60 -28.08 -28.78
C PRO A 6 45.63 -28.46 -27.65
N ARG A 7 46.14 -29.02 -26.53
CA ARG A 7 45.31 -29.32 -25.36
C ARG A 7 45.04 -28.09 -24.51
N GLN A 8 46.03 -27.20 -24.37
CA GLN A 8 45.83 -25.93 -23.67
C GLN A 8 44.89 -24.99 -24.44
N THR A 9 44.98 -24.95 -25.77
CA THR A 9 44.03 -24.18 -26.59
C THR A 9 42.62 -24.74 -26.50
N ALA A 10 42.44 -26.08 -26.56
CA ALA A 10 41.14 -26.70 -26.41
C ALA A 10 40.48 -26.41 -25.04
N LEU A 11 41.25 -26.45 -23.95
CA LEU A 11 40.74 -26.10 -22.62
C LEU A 11 40.35 -24.62 -22.51
N ALA A 12 41.13 -23.71 -23.14
CA ALA A 12 40.80 -22.29 -23.17
C ALA A 12 39.55 -22.01 -24.01
N GLU A 13 39.38 -22.71 -25.14
CA GLU A 13 38.18 -22.64 -25.98
C GLU A 13 36.93 -23.14 -25.25
N ASP A 14 37.03 -24.24 -24.51
CA ASP A 14 35.90 -24.76 -23.72
C ASP A 14 35.52 -23.83 -22.56
N GLN A 15 36.51 -23.19 -21.91
CA GLN A 15 36.24 -22.16 -20.89
C GLN A 15 35.55 -20.93 -21.48
N LEU A 16 35.99 -20.46 -22.65
CA LEU A 16 35.34 -19.37 -23.38
C LEU A 16 33.90 -19.72 -23.78
N ARG A 17 33.66 -20.95 -24.25
CA ARG A 17 32.30 -21.43 -24.58
C ARG A 17 31.39 -21.45 -23.36
N GLN A 18 31.89 -21.94 -22.21
CA GLN A 18 31.11 -21.94 -20.97
C GLN A 18 30.79 -20.51 -20.51
N GLN A 19 31.76 -19.60 -20.58
CA GLN A 19 31.53 -18.19 -20.26
C GLN A 19 30.49 -17.55 -21.20
N SER A 20 30.60 -17.78 -22.51
CA SER A 20 29.62 -17.30 -23.50
C SER A 20 28.21 -17.83 -23.21
N GLN A 21 28.06 -19.11 -22.85
CA GLN A 21 26.76 -19.69 -22.53
C GLN A 21 26.13 -19.06 -21.27
N VAL A 22 26.94 -18.81 -20.24
CA VAL A 22 26.47 -18.15 -19.01
C VAL A 22 26.08 -16.70 -19.29
N GLU A 23 26.84 -16.00 -20.13
CA GLU A 23 26.51 -14.63 -20.56
C GLU A 23 25.23 -14.60 -21.39
N GLU A 24 25.05 -15.50 -22.35
CA GLU A 24 23.83 -15.63 -23.14
C GLU A 24 22.61 -15.93 -22.26
N GLN A 25 22.73 -16.84 -21.29
CA GLN A 25 21.66 -17.12 -20.33
C GLN A 25 21.31 -15.90 -19.48
N ARG A 26 22.33 -15.14 -19.04
CA ARG A 26 22.12 -13.91 -18.29
C ARG A 26 21.44 -12.83 -19.15
N VAL A 27 21.85 -12.68 -20.41
CA VAL A 27 21.22 -11.75 -21.35
C VAL A 27 19.76 -12.15 -21.58
N ALA A 28 19.48 -13.42 -21.85
CA ALA A 28 18.11 -13.91 -22.03
C ALA A 28 17.24 -13.67 -20.78
N ALA A 29 17.79 -13.86 -19.57
CA ALA A 29 17.08 -13.56 -18.34
C ALA A 29 16.77 -12.06 -18.18
N LEU A 30 17.72 -11.19 -18.52
CA LEU A 30 17.51 -9.74 -18.51
C LEU A 30 16.51 -9.29 -19.57
N GLU A 31 16.54 -9.87 -20.77
CA GLU A 31 15.58 -9.60 -21.84
C GLU A 31 14.16 -9.99 -21.42
N ASN A 32 14.00 -11.15 -20.76
CA ASN A 32 12.72 -11.58 -20.20
C ASN A 32 12.23 -10.57 -19.15
N GLN A 33 13.06 -10.17 -18.19
CA GLN A 33 12.69 -9.16 -17.19
C GLN A 33 12.31 -7.81 -17.83
N ILE A 34 13.04 -7.36 -18.84
CA ILE A 34 12.72 -6.14 -19.59
C ILE A 34 11.37 -6.29 -20.29
N SER A 35 11.07 -7.47 -20.87
CA SER A 35 9.79 -7.72 -21.53
C SER A 35 8.62 -7.70 -20.54
N GLU A 36 8.77 -8.30 -19.36
CA GLU A 36 7.77 -8.29 -18.28
C GLU A 36 7.51 -6.86 -17.79
N VAL A 37 8.57 -6.09 -17.53
CA VAL A 37 8.45 -4.68 -17.12
C VAL A 37 7.80 -3.84 -18.21
N SER A 38 8.13 -4.10 -19.48
CA SER A 38 7.52 -3.39 -20.62
C SER A 38 6.04 -3.70 -20.77
N GLU A 39 5.63 -4.95 -20.53
CA GLU A 39 4.22 -5.35 -20.54
C GLU A 39 3.46 -4.72 -19.36
N LEU A 40 4.02 -4.76 -18.15
CA LEU A 40 3.45 -4.11 -16.97
C LEU A 40 3.31 -2.61 -17.16
N LEU A 41 4.32 -1.94 -17.73
CA LEU A 41 4.24 -0.52 -18.05
C LEU A 41 3.16 -0.26 -19.10
N GLY A 42 3.04 -1.10 -20.13
CA GLY A 42 2.01 -1.00 -21.14
C GLY A 42 0.59 -1.18 -20.61
N THR A 43 0.37 -2.10 -19.66
CA THR A 43 -0.94 -2.27 -19.01
C THR A 43 -1.27 -1.08 -18.10
N TYR A 44 -0.28 -0.57 -17.36
CA TYR A 44 -0.43 0.62 -16.53
C TYR A 44 -0.75 1.89 -17.36
N GLU A 45 -0.05 2.12 -18.47
CA GLU A 45 -0.31 3.24 -19.38
C GLU A 45 -1.74 3.18 -19.96
N LYS A 46 -2.19 1.98 -20.35
CA LYS A 46 -3.58 1.77 -20.82
C LYS A 46 -4.62 2.03 -19.73
N ALA A 47 -4.36 1.59 -18.49
CA ALA A 47 -5.25 1.86 -17.36
C ALA A 47 -5.33 3.37 -17.08
N LYS A 48 -4.18 4.05 -17.02
CA LYS A 48 -4.08 5.51 -16.87
C LYS A 48 -4.84 6.26 -17.97
N GLN A 49 -4.75 5.82 -19.22
CA GLN A 49 -5.52 6.43 -20.32
C GLN A 49 -7.04 6.26 -20.13
N LYS A 50 -7.50 5.08 -19.69
CA LYS A 50 -8.92 4.85 -19.37
C LYS A 50 -9.39 5.75 -18.23
N ASP A 51 -8.60 5.89 -17.18
CA ASP A 51 -8.91 6.75 -16.04
C ASP A 51 -8.95 8.22 -16.45
N GLN A 52 -8.02 8.66 -17.30
CA GLN A 52 -8.00 10.03 -17.81
C GLN A 52 -9.25 10.34 -18.65
N LEU A 53 -9.72 9.39 -19.46
CA LEU A 53 -10.99 9.52 -20.19
C LEU A 53 -12.20 9.53 -19.24
N ALA A 54 -12.20 8.71 -18.19
CA ALA A 54 -13.26 8.70 -17.18
C ALA A 54 -13.32 10.03 -16.43
N ILE A 55 -12.16 10.58 -16.03
CA ILE A 55 -12.05 11.89 -15.40
C ILE A 55 -12.58 12.99 -16.32
N GLN A 56 -12.27 12.95 -17.62
CA GLN A 56 -12.82 13.93 -18.58
C GLN A 56 -14.35 13.85 -18.65
N LYS A 57 -14.92 12.65 -18.76
CA LYS A 57 -16.38 12.45 -18.76
C LYS A 57 -17.04 12.94 -17.47
N LEU A 58 -16.43 12.69 -16.31
CA LEU A 58 -16.93 13.17 -15.02
C LEU A 58 -16.86 14.70 -14.93
N LYS A 59 -15.78 15.32 -15.42
CA LYS A 59 -15.65 16.79 -15.51
C LYS A 59 -16.74 17.39 -16.40
N GLU A 60 -16.99 16.80 -17.57
CA GLU A 60 -18.07 17.23 -18.46
C GLU A 60 -19.44 17.10 -17.79
N ARG A 61 -19.69 16.01 -17.05
CA ARG A 61 -20.95 15.82 -16.32
C ARG A 61 -21.13 16.83 -15.18
N ILE A 62 -20.06 17.16 -14.44
CA ILE A 62 -20.11 18.21 -13.41
C ILE A 62 -20.44 19.55 -14.04
N LEU A 63 -19.79 19.93 -15.14
CA LEU A 63 -20.10 21.17 -15.85
C LEU A 63 -21.57 21.20 -16.34
N GLN A 64 -22.09 20.08 -16.81
CA GLN A 64 -23.49 19.96 -17.22
C GLN A 64 -24.45 20.16 -16.03
N LEU A 65 -24.17 19.52 -14.90
CA LEU A 65 -24.95 19.68 -13.67
C LEU A 65 -24.87 21.11 -13.12
N ASP A 66 -23.71 21.78 -13.22
CA ASP A 66 -23.56 23.18 -12.82
C ASP A 66 -24.39 24.11 -13.70
N LEU A 67 -24.47 23.85 -15.01
CA LEU A 67 -25.35 24.59 -15.92
C LEU A 67 -26.83 24.35 -15.61
N GLU A 68 -27.23 23.11 -15.34
CA GLU A 68 -28.60 22.75 -14.92
C GLU A 68 -28.95 23.45 -13.60
N ASN A 69 -28.09 23.37 -12.59
CA ASN A 69 -28.27 24.03 -11.29
C ASN A 69 -28.35 25.55 -11.40
N LYS A 70 -27.50 26.17 -12.24
CA LYS A 70 -27.57 27.62 -12.49
C LYS A 70 -28.89 28.02 -13.15
N THR A 71 -29.39 27.19 -14.06
CA THR A 71 -30.69 27.42 -14.73
C THR A 71 -31.86 27.26 -13.74
N LEU A 72 -31.81 26.23 -12.89
CA LEU A 72 -32.80 26.01 -11.83
C LEU A 72 -32.79 27.15 -10.79
N ALA A 73 -31.61 27.63 -10.40
CA ALA A 73 -31.45 28.76 -9.49
C ALA A 73 -32.02 30.06 -10.08
N LEU A 74 -31.81 30.32 -11.38
CA LEU A 74 -32.41 31.45 -12.08
C LEU A 74 -33.94 31.32 -12.15
N ALA A 75 -34.47 30.12 -12.43
CA ALA A 75 -35.91 29.88 -12.44
C ALA A 75 -36.55 30.03 -11.04
N ALA A 76 -35.84 29.61 -9.98
CA ALA A 76 -36.26 29.77 -8.59
C ALA A 76 -36.18 31.23 -8.14
N SER A 77 -35.11 31.95 -8.48
CA SER A 77 -34.95 33.39 -8.17
C SER A 77 -35.92 34.27 -8.94
N SER A 78 -36.38 33.84 -10.12
CA SER A 78 -37.42 34.55 -10.88
C SER A 78 -38.82 34.41 -10.27
N ARG A 79 -39.00 33.44 -9.35
CA ARG A 79 -40.15 33.37 -8.44
C ARG A 79 -39.81 34.08 -7.13
N SER A 80 -39.66 35.40 -7.18
CA SER A 80 -39.61 36.20 -5.96
C SER A 80 -40.99 36.21 -5.29
N PRO A 81 -41.11 35.77 -4.02
CA PRO A 81 -42.32 35.91 -3.22
C PRO A 81 -42.33 37.32 -2.64
N LEU A 82 -42.89 38.28 -3.37
CA LEU A 82 -43.25 39.56 -2.77
C LEU A 82 -44.74 39.49 -2.40
N ASP A 83 -44.95 39.41 -1.08
CA ASP A 83 -46.19 39.59 -0.34
C ASP A 83 -47.26 38.49 -0.40
N SER A 84 -46.92 37.35 0.20
CA SER A 84 -47.89 36.50 0.91
C SER A 84 -47.59 36.53 2.41
N HIS A 85 -47.90 37.65 3.07
CA HIS A 85 -48.06 37.69 4.52
C HIS A 85 -49.55 37.60 4.82
N GLY A 86 -50.03 36.39 5.07
CA GLY A 86 -51.45 36.15 5.31
C GLY A 86 -51.72 34.71 5.66
N GLU A 87 -51.91 34.46 6.94
CA GLU A 87 -52.39 33.25 7.59
C GLU A 87 -53.64 32.64 6.90
N GLU A 88 -53.47 31.86 5.83
CA GLU A 88 -54.62 31.26 5.12
C GLU A 88 -54.72 29.73 5.24
N THR A 89 -53.74 29.06 5.86
CA THR A 89 -53.73 27.59 5.87
C THR A 89 -54.43 26.95 7.08
N SER A 90 -55.14 27.71 7.91
CA SER A 90 -55.96 27.14 9.01
C SER A 90 -57.23 27.95 9.29
N LEU A 91 -58.12 28.06 8.31
CA LEU A 91 -59.47 28.58 8.53
C LEU A 91 -60.44 27.42 8.78
N ASP A 92 -60.43 26.91 10.01
CA ASP A 92 -61.53 26.07 10.50
C ASP A 92 -62.79 26.94 10.66
N VAL A 93 -63.96 26.41 10.29
CA VAL A 93 -65.27 27.08 10.37
C VAL A 93 -65.51 27.61 11.79
N ASN A 94 -65.04 26.88 12.81
CA ASN A 94 -65.13 27.29 14.21
C ASN A 94 -64.25 28.52 14.51
N VAL A 95 -63.03 28.57 13.96
CA VAL A 95 -62.11 29.71 14.13
C VAL A 95 -62.68 30.96 13.45
N LEU A 96 -63.33 30.80 12.30
CA LEU A 96 -63.99 31.91 11.59
C LEU A 96 -65.23 32.40 12.33
N LYS A 97 -66.02 31.48 12.89
CA LYS A 97 -67.19 31.80 13.74
C LYS A 97 -66.77 32.58 15.01
N ASP A 98 -65.68 32.16 15.66
CA ASP A 98 -65.13 32.86 16.83
C ASP A 98 -64.59 34.25 16.48
N LYS A 99 -63.94 34.39 15.31
CA LYS A 99 -63.51 35.71 14.80
C LYS A 99 -64.71 36.62 14.51
N MET A 100 -65.79 36.07 13.94
CA MET A 100 -67.01 36.81 13.64
C MET A 100 -67.76 37.23 14.92
N GLU A 101 -67.81 36.38 15.95
CA GLU A 101 -68.34 36.75 17.25
C GLU A 101 -67.51 37.84 17.95
N LYS A 102 -66.18 37.76 17.88
CA LYS A 102 -65.30 38.81 18.42
C LYS A 102 -65.53 40.15 17.73
N LEU A 103 -65.71 40.16 16.41
CA LEU A 103 -66.08 41.36 15.65
C LEU A 103 -67.45 41.90 16.05
N LYS A 104 -68.45 41.03 16.24
CA LYS A 104 -69.80 41.43 16.73
C LYS A 104 -69.74 42.07 18.12
N ARG A 105 -68.93 41.52 19.04
CA ARG A 105 -68.72 42.09 20.38
C ARG A 105 -67.99 43.43 20.32
N LEU A 106 -66.96 43.54 19.49
CA LEU A 106 -66.24 44.81 19.28
C LEU A 106 -67.14 45.88 18.66
N LEU A 107 -68.01 45.50 17.73
CA LEU A 107 -69.01 46.40 17.13
C LEU A 107 -70.04 46.86 18.16
N GLN A 108 -70.52 45.98 19.03
CA GLN A 108 -71.40 46.36 20.15
C GLN A 108 -70.70 47.28 21.16
N VAL A 109 -69.41 47.06 21.44
CA VAL A 109 -68.62 47.93 22.33
C VAL A 109 -68.36 49.28 21.67
N ALA A 110 -68.13 49.33 20.35
CA ALA A 110 -68.00 50.57 19.58
C ALA A 110 -69.33 51.33 19.51
N ALA A 111 -70.44 50.64 19.29
CA ALA A 111 -71.79 51.21 19.28
C ALA A 111 -72.21 51.78 20.65
N ARG A 112 -71.69 51.23 21.76
CA ARG A 112 -71.88 51.81 23.12
C ARG A 112 -70.99 53.02 23.40
N LYS A 113 -69.87 53.18 22.67
CA LYS A 113 -68.94 54.31 22.81
C LYS A 113 -69.28 55.49 21.88
N SER A 114 -69.93 55.24 20.74
CA SER A 114 -70.53 56.29 19.92
C SER A 114 -71.96 56.54 20.38
N GLN A 115 -72.31 57.76 20.74
CA GLN A 115 -73.68 58.16 21.11
C GLN A 115 -74.58 58.27 19.86
N VAL A 116 -74.63 57.19 19.07
CA VAL A 116 -75.41 57.05 17.82
C VAL A 116 -76.15 55.72 17.90
N THR A 117 -77.45 55.79 18.16
CA THR A 117 -78.36 54.66 18.11
C THR A 117 -78.59 54.28 16.65
N LEU A 118 -77.80 53.34 16.12
CA LEU A 118 -78.13 52.62 14.90
C LEU A 118 -78.81 51.30 15.29
N ASP A 119 -80.09 51.23 14.95
CA ASP A 119 -81.02 50.13 15.19
C ASP A 119 -80.63 48.92 14.33
N VAL A 120 -79.80 48.03 14.87
CA VAL A 120 -79.22 46.86 14.17
C VAL A 120 -80.28 45.81 13.80
N GLU A 121 -81.50 45.92 14.32
CA GLU A 121 -82.60 44.99 14.02
C GLU A 121 -83.27 45.26 12.65
N LYS A 122 -83.07 46.43 12.03
CA LYS A 122 -83.68 46.77 10.73
C LYS A 122 -82.84 46.44 9.48
N LEU A 123 -81.65 45.88 9.66
CA LEU A 123 -80.79 45.46 8.54
C LEU A 123 -80.95 43.96 8.18
N CYS A 124 -81.62 43.18 9.04
CA CYS A 124 -81.91 41.78 8.78
C CYS A 124 -83.35 41.49 8.34
N ASP A 125 -84.25 42.49 8.40
CA ASP A 125 -85.68 42.32 8.09
C ASP A 125 -86.07 42.78 6.67
N LEU A 126 -85.10 43.08 5.80
CA LEU A 126 -85.35 43.55 4.43
C LEU A 126 -85.39 42.42 3.37
N GLU A 127 -85.68 41.19 3.81
CA GLU A 127 -86.02 40.06 2.94
C GLU A 127 -87.31 39.41 3.44
N ILE A 128 -88.45 40.10 3.34
CA ILE A 128 -89.78 39.55 3.01
C ILE A 128 -90.59 40.78 2.58
N MET A 129 -90.40 41.23 1.34
CA MET A 129 -91.41 42.07 0.70
C MET A 129 -92.62 41.20 0.42
N THR A 130 -93.64 41.33 1.26
CA THR A 130 -95.00 40.90 0.98
C THR A 130 -95.51 41.68 -0.25
N SER A 131 -95.38 41.09 -1.43
CA SER A 131 -96.05 41.61 -2.63
C SER A 131 -97.53 41.28 -2.53
N SER A 132 -98.30 42.28 -2.13
CA SER A 132 -99.75 42.36 -2.33
C SER A 132 -100.11 42.16 -3.80
N GLU A 133 -101.24 41.49 -4.00
CA GLU A 133 -101.84 41.04 -5.25
C GLU A 133 -101.96 42.13 -6.32
N THR A 134 -101.41 41.88 -7.52
CA THR A 134 -102.08 42.13 -8.81
C THR A 134 -101.47 41.20 -9.86
N ALA A 135 -102.28 40.26 -10.35
CA ALA A 135 -102.30 39.41 -11.57
C ALA A 135 -101.16 39.38 -12.64
N ASP A 136 -99.94 39.88 -12.39
CA ASP A 136 -98.77 39.83 -13.32
C ASP A 136 -97.54 39.15 -12.68
N GLY A 137 -97.67 38.73 -11.40
CA GLY A 137 -96.61 38.10 -10.62
C GLY A 137 -96.27 36.68 -11.04
N GLU A 138 -97.20 35.93 -11.64
CA GLU A 138 -96.98 34.54 -12.09
C GLU A 138 -96.03 34.45 -13.28
N LYS A 139 -96.05 35.44 -14.19
CA LYS A 139 -95.09 35.53 -15.31
C LYS A 139 -93.71 35.97 -14.83
N ALA A 140 -93.65 36.88 -13.85
CA ALA A 140 -92.40 37.32 -13.24
C ALA A 140 -91.72 36.20 -12.44
N THR A 141 -92.49 35.39 -11.69
CA THR A 141 -91.97 34.20 -10.99
C THR A 141 -91.58 33.08 -11.96
N ALA A 142 -92.37 32.83 -13.01
CA ALA A 142 -92.01 31.84 -14.03
C ALA A 142 -90.73 32.21 -14.80
N LEU A 143 -90.55 33.48 -15.16
CA LEU A 143 -89.31 33.97 -15.79
C LEU A 143 -88.12 33.90 -14.84
N TYR A 144 -88.32 34.21 -13.55
CA TYR A 144 -87.30 34.09 -12.52
C TYR A 144 -86.83 32.64 -12.36
N TYR A 145 -87.75 31.67 -12.21
CA TYR A 145 -87.40 30.25 -12.17
C TYR A 145 -86.74 29.77 -13.47
N GLN A 146 -87.16 30.28 -14.63
CA GLN A 146 -86.52 29.96 -15.91
C GLN A 146 -85.09 30.49 -16.00
N GLN A 147 -84.80 31.64 -15.38
CA GLN A 147 -83.47 32.23 -15.32
C GLN A 147 -82.56 31.49 -14.33
N GLU A 148 -83.07 31.11 -13.15
CA GLU A 148 -82.35 30.23 -12.20
C GLU A 148 -82.01 28.88 -12.84
N LEU A 149 -82.94 28.29 -13.61
CA LEU A 149 -82.70 27.02 -14.30
C LEU A 149 -81.62 27.15 -15.39
N LYS A 150 -81.53 28.31 -16.06
CA LYS A 150 -80.44 28.61 -17.00
C LYS A 150 -79.11 28.78 -16.27
N GLN A 151 -79.08 29.54 -15.18
CA GLN A 151 -77.87 29.72 -14.36
C GLN A 151 -77.37 28.38 -13.80
N LEU A 152 -78.27 27.54 -13.28
CA LEU A 152 -77.91 26.23 -12.76
C LEU A 152 -77.37 25.29 -13.86
N LYS A 153 -77.94 25.36 -15.08
CA LYS A 153 -77.40 24.62 -16.24
C LYS A 153 -76.01 25.10 -16.64
N GLU A 154 -75.78 26.41 -16.64
CA GLU A 154 -74.46 26.99 -16.91
C GLU A 154 -73.44 26.62 -15.83
N GLU A 155 -73.84 26.66 -14.56
CA GLU A 155 -73.01 26.24 -13.44
C GLU A 155 -72.68 24.75 -13.48
N PHE A 156 -73.65 23.92 -13.86
CA PHE A 156 -73.46 22.49 -14.07
C PHE A 156 -72.50 22.21 -15.22
N GLU A 157 -72.62 22.89 -16.36
CA GLU A 157 -71.66 22.75 -17.47
C GLU A 157 -70.28 23.26 -17.07
N ARG A 158 -70.18 24.38 -16.33
CA ARG A 158 -68.90 24.84 -15.75
C ARG A 158 -68.30 23.83 -14.77
N TYR A 159 -69.12 23.17 -13.97
CA TYR A 159 -68.68 22.13 -13.03
C TYR A 159 -68.19 20.88 -13.77
N LYS A 160 -68.95 20.42 -14.76
CA LYS A 160 -68.60 19.28 -15.62
C LYS A 160 -67.28 19.50 -16.35
N MET A 161 -67.07 20.69 -16.91
CA MET A 161 -65.79 21.05 -17.55
C MET A 161 -64.63 21.06 -16.54
N ARG A 162 -64.82 21.63 -15.34
CA ARG A 162 -63.80 21.61 -14.27
C ARG A 162 -63.48 20.18 -13.81
N ALA A 163 -64.48 19.34 -13.58
CA ALA A 163 -64.31 17.95 -13.19
C ALA A 163 -63.57 17.14 -14.28
N GLN A 164 -63.88 17.38 -15.56
CA GLN A 164 -63.21 16.73 -16.68
C GLN A 164 -61.74 17.12 -16.79
N VAL A 165 -61.39 18.39 -16.54
CA VAL A 165 -60.00 18.85 -16.52
C VAL A 165 -59.23 18.25 -15.35
N VAL A 166 -59.84 18.18 -14.16
CA VAL A 166 -59.22 17.56 -12.98
C VAL A 166 -58.93 16.07 -13.23
N LEU A 167 -59.90 15.33 -13.77
CA LEU A 167 -59.75 13.90 -14.11
C LEU A 167 -58.67 13.68 -15.17
N LYS A 168 -58.64 14.50 -16.23
CA LYS A 168 -57.57 14.42 -17.24
C LYS A 168 -56.19 14.72 -16.64
N SER A 169 -56.08 15.74 -15.78
CA SER A 169 -54.82 16.07 -15.11
C SER A 169 -54.38 15.01 -14.11
N LYS A 170 -55.33 14.32 -13.48
CA LYS A 170 -55.06 13.22 -12.56
C LYS A 170 -54.55 11.99 -13.33
N ASN A 171 -55.22 11.61 -14.41
CA ASN A 171 -54.76 10.49 -15.24
C ASN A 171 -53.38 10.73 -15.86
N THR A 172 -53.05 11.96 -16.29
CA THR A 172 -51.71 12.25 -16.82
C THR A 172 -50.63 12.24 -15.73
N LYS A 173 -50.95 12.71 -14.52
CA LYS A 173 -50.02 12.64 -13.37
C LYS A 173 -49.83 11.20 -12.88
N ASP A 174 -50.90 10.43 -12.73
CA ASP A 174 -50.84 9.02 -12.31
C ASP A 174 -50.07 8.18 -13.35
N GLY A 175 -50.23 8.47 -14.65
CA GLY A 175 -49.44 7.83 -15.72
C GLY A 175 -47.95 8.19 -15.70
N ASN A 176 -47.59 9.43 -15.32
CA ASN A 176 -46.20 9.83 -15.15
C ASN A 176 -45.57 9.19 -13.92
N LEU A 177 -46.29 9.16 -12.78
CA LEU A 177 -45.84 8.48 -11.56
C LEU A 177 -45.66 6.96 -11.79
N GLY A 178 -46.53 6.33 -12.58
CA GLY A 178 -46.39 4.93 -12.97
C GLY A 178 -45.09 4.67 -13.76
N LYS A 179 -44.78 5.52 -14.74
CA LYS A 179 -43.54 5.41 -15.53
C LYS A 179 -42.28 5.66 -14.68
N GLU A 180 -42.33 6.61 -13.75
CA GLU A 180 -41.23 6.86 -12.81
C GLU A 180 -41.03 5.66 -11.87
N LEU A 181 -42.12 5.03 -11.42
CA LEU A 181 -42.06 3.82 -10.59
C LEU A 181 -41.48 2.63 -11.37
N GLU A 182 -41.90 2.43 -12.63
CA GLU A 182 -41.34 1.40 -13.52
C GLU A 182 -39.84 1.62 -13.75
N ALA A 183 -39.42 2.85 -14.08
CA ALA A 183 -38.01 3.18 -14.26
C ALA A 183 -37.18 2.97 -12.97
N ALA A 184 -37.74 3.28 -11.80
CA ALA A 184 -37.09 3.02 -10.52
C ALA A 184 -36.99 1.51 -10.23
N GLN A 185 -37.99 0.72 -10.61
CA GLN A 185 -37.96 -0.74 -10.49
C GLN A 185 -36.92 -1.37 -11.42
N GLU A 186 -36.80 -0.89 -12.66
CA GLU A 186 -35.78 -1.32 -13.62
C GLU A 186 -34.37 -1.01 -13.09
N GLN A 187 -34.13 0.22 -12.61
CA GLN A 187 -32.85 0.58 -11.99
C GLN A 187 -32.52 -0.29 -10.79
N LEU A 188 -33.51 -0.62 -9.97
CA LEU A 188 -33.33 -1.49 -8.81
C LEU A 188 -33.05 -2.94 -9.23
N ALA A 189 -33.62 -3.43 -10.33
CA ALA A 189 -33.31 -4.73 -10.90
C ALA A 189 -31.88 -4.78 -11.46
N GLU A 190 -31.47 -3.76 -12.23
CA GLU A 190 -30.10 -3.64 -12.74
C GLU A 190 -29.07 -3.57 -11.62
N LEU A 191 -29.36 -2.81 -10.55
CA LEU A 191 -28.45 -2.68 -9.43
C LEU A 191 -28.29 -4.00 -8.67
N LYS A 192 -29.38 -4.78 -8.55
CA LYS A 192 -29.35 -6.13 -7.99
C LYS A 192 -28.54 -7.09 -8.85
N GLU A 193 -28.70 -7.05 -10.17
CA GLU A 193 -27.91 -7.87 -11.10
C GLU A 193 -26.42 -7.52 -11.02
N LYS A 194 -26.08 -6.22 -11.03
CA LYS A 194 -24.71 -5.72 -10.83
C LYS A 194 -24.12 -6.16 -9.49
N TYR A 195 -24.93 -6.14 -8.43
CA TYR A 195 -24.49 -6.62 -7.12
C TYR A 195 -24.21 -8.13 -7.12
N VAL A 196 -25.08 -8.92 -7.73
CA VAL A 196 -24.89 -10.38 -7.84
C VAL A 196 -23.66 -10.70 -8.69
N SER A 197 -23.48 -10.05 -9.84
CA SER A 197 -22.31 -10.29 -10.70
C SER A 197 -21.00 -9.87 -10.01
N LEU A 198 -20.98 -8.72 -9.34
CA LEU A 198 -19.81 -8.28 -8.57
C LEU A 198 -19.49 -9.25 -7.45
N ARG A 199 -20.51 -9.74 -6.72
CA ARG A 199 -20.33 -10.73 -5.67
C ARG A 199 -19.73 -12.03 -6.22
N LEU A 200 -20.26 -12.56 -7.33
CA LEU A 200 -19.72 -13.76 -7.97
C LEU A 200 -18.28 -13.54 -8.44
N SER A 201 -17.96 -12.38 -9.03
CA SER A 201 -16.58 -12.08 -9.43
C SER A 201 -15.61 -11.99 -8.24
N CYS A 202 -16.08 -11.50 -7.09
CA CYS A 202 -15.30 -11.48 -5.86
C CYS A 202 -15.06 -12.89 -5.34
N GLU A 203 -16.10 -13.74 -5.30
CA GLU A 203 -16.00 -15.14 -4.89
C GLU A 203 -15.06 -15.94 -5.81
N GLU A 204 -15.11 -15.70 -7.13
CA GLU A 204 -14.19 -16.31 -8.10
C GLU A 204 -12.74 -15.87 -7.91
N LEU A 205 -12.50 -14.57 -7.71
CA LEU A 205 -11.16 -14.03 -7.46
C LEU A 205 -10.59 -14.52 -6.12
N GLU A 206 -11.42 -14.60 -5.09
CA GLU A 206 -11.04 -15.19 -3.79
C GLU A 206 -10.66 -16.67 -3.95
N HIS A 207 -11.41 -17.44 -4.73
CA HIS A 207 -11.06 -18.83 -5.03
C HIS A 207 -9.75 -18.96 -5.80
N GLN A 208 -9.50 -18.10 -6.78
CA GLN A 208 -8.23 -18.09 -7.54
C GLN A 208 -7.04 -17.81 -6.61
N HIS A 209 -7.13 -16.77 -5.77
CA HIS A 209 -6.07 -16.46 -4.81
C HIS A 209 -5.87 -17.56 -3.76
N GLN A 210 -6.93 -18.24 -3.34
CA GLN A 210 -6.81 -19.40 -2.45
C GLN A 210 -6.06 -20.54 -3.13
N GLN A 211 -6.37 -20.86 -4.39
CA GLN A 211 -5.68 -21.88 -5.16
C GLN A 211 -4.21 -21.52 -5.37
N GLU A 212 -3.90 -20.30 -5.79
CA GLU A 212 -2.52 -19.81 -5.93
C GLU A 212 -1.76 -19.92 -4.60
N ALA A 213 -2.38 -19.55 -3.48
CA ALA A 213 -1.78 -19.66 -2.16
C ALA A 213 -1.54 -21.12 -1.75
N GLU A 214 -2.41 -22.05 -2.12
CA GLU A 214 -2.23 -23.48 -1.91
C GLU A 214 -1.09 -24.05 -2.77
N ASP A 215 -1.02 -23.66 -4.04
CA ASP A 215 0.04 -24.05 -4.97
C ASP A 215 1.40 -23.56 -4.48
N TRP A 216 1.50 -22.29 -4.06
CA TRP A 216 2.73 -21.74 -3.47
C TRP A 216 3.14 -22.46 -2.18
N LYS A 217 2.18 -22.84 -1.34
CA LYS A 217 2.46 -23.64 -0.13
C LYS A 217 2.99 -25.03 -0.49
N GLN A 218 2.40 -25.68 -1.49
CA GLN A 218 2.85 -27.00 -1.96
C GLN A 218 4.26 -26.93 -2.56
N GLU A 219 4.53 -25.92 -3.40
CA GLU A 219 5.85 -25.73 -4.01
C GLU A 219 6.91 -25.39 -2.97
N LEU A 220 6.59 -24.55 -1.98
CA LEU A 220 7.49 -24.27 -0.86
C LEU A 220 7.80 -25.55 -0.07
N ALA A 221 6.80 -26.38 0.23
CA ALA A 221 7.01 -27.65 0.93
C ALA A 221 7.88 -28.62 0.10
N ARG A 222 7.67 -28.67 -1.22
CA ARG A 222 8.48 -29.46 -2.15
C ARG A 222 9.94 -29.01 -2.16
N LEU A 223 10.18 -27.70 -2.26
CA LEU A 223 11.53 -27.13 -2.24
C LEU A 223 12.22 -27.35 -0.89
N GLN A 224 11.51 -27.20 0.22
CA GLN A 224 12.04 -27.50 1.56
C GLN A 224 12.43 -28.98 1.69
N GLN A 225 11.61 -29.90 1.18
CA GLN A 225 11.91 -31.32 1.18
C GLN A 225 13.14 -31.64 0.31
N LEU A 226 13.23 -31.06 -0.88
CA LEU A 226 14.39 -31.24 -1.77
C LEU A 226 15.67 -30.70 -1.11
N HIS A 227 15.62 -29.49 -0.56
CA HIS A 227 16.78 -28.91 0.12
C HIS A 227 17.22 -29.76 1.32
N ARG A 228 16.26 -30.30 2.09
CA ARG A 228 16.56 -31.22 3.19
C ARG A 228 17.23 -32.50 2.69
N GLN A 229 16.74 -33.09 1.60
CA GLN A 229 17.33 -34.29 1.00
C GLN A 229 18.74 -34.03 0.46
N GLU A 230 18.97 -32.88 -0.18
CA GLU A 230 20.29 -32.46 -0.65
C GLU A 230 21.26 -32.24 0.52
N LEU A 231 20.81 -31.60 1.60
CA LEU A 231 21.60 -31.43 2.81
C LEU A 231 21.99 -32.78 3.42
N GLU A 232 21.04 -33.69 3.56
CA GLU A 232 21.28 -35.06 4.06
C GLU A 232 22.27 -35.80 3.16
N ARG A 233 22.11 -35.70 1.83
CA ARG A 233 23.04 -36.29 0.86
C ARG A 233 24.46 -35.73 0.98
N CYS A 234 24.61 -34.41 1.03
CA CYS A 234 25.92 -33.78 1.21
C CYS A 234 26.56 -34.19 2.54
N GLN A 235 25.79 -34.25 3.63
CA GLN A 235 26.29 -34.70 4.92
C GLN A 235 26.80 -36.14 4.88
N LEU A 236 26.07 -37.05 4.21
CA LEU A 236 26.52 -38.43 4.02
C LEU A 236 27.80 -38.48 3.18
N ASP A 237 27.87 -37.74 2.08
CA ASP A 237 29.07 -37.68 1.23
C ASP A 237 30.30 -37.18 2.01
N PHE A 238 30.14 -36.18 2.88
CA PHE A 238 31.22 -35.67 3.74
C PHE A 238 31.63 -36.70 4.81
N ARG A 239 30.67 -37.39 5.42
CA ARG A 239 30.95 -38.47 6.38
C ARG A 239 31.74 -39.60 5.71
N ASP A 240 31.33 -40.03 4.53
CA ASP A 240 32.01 -41.08 3.76
C ASP A 240 33.42 -40.68 3.36
N ARG A 241 33.65 -39.42 2.95
CA ARG A 241 35.00 -38.91 2.67
C ARG A 241 35.86 -38.87 3.93
N THR A 242 35.28 -38.51 5.07
CA THR A 242 35.98 -38.49 6.36
C THR A 242 36.41 -39.89 6.77
N LEU A 243 35.50 -40.87 6.71
CA LEU A 243 35.80 -42.28 7.00
C LEU A 243 36.92 -42.83 6.10
N LYS A 244 36.88 -42.54 4.79
CA LYS A 244 37.96 -42.96 3.86
C LYS A 244 39.31 -42.36 4.23
N LEU A 245 39.35 -41.08 4.64
CA LEU A 245 40.60 -40.44 5.07
C LEU A 245 41.11 -41.03 6.40
N GLU A 246 40.22 -41.34 7.32
CA GLU A 246 40.56 -42.03 8.58
C GLU A 246 41.13 -43.42 8.31
N GLU A 247 40.51 -44.21 7.43
CA GLU A 247 41.01 -45.52 7.01
C GLU A 247 42.40 -45.43 6.38
N GLU A 248 42.65 -44.47 5.49
CA GLU A 248 43.97 -44.28 4.90
C GLU A 248 45.02 -43.83 5.94
N LEU A 249 44.65 -43.00 6.92
CA LEU A 249 45.51 -42.66 8.05
C LEU A 249 45.84 -43.87 8.93
N HIS A 250 44.85 -44.73 9.20
CA HIS A 250 45.08 -45.98 9.93
C HIS A 250 46.07 -46.88 9.17
N LYS A 251 45.87 -47.08 7.86
CA LYS A 251 46.81 -47.84 7.02
C LYS A 251 48.22 -47.25 7.04
N GLN A 252 48.35 -45.93 7.00
CA GLN A 252 49.66 -45.26 7.08
C GLN A 252 50.33 -45.46 8.44
N ARG A 253 49.56 -45.35 9.53
CA ARG A 253 50.06 -45.63 10.89
C ARG A 253 50.53 -47.07 11.03
N ASP A 254 49.76 -48.03 10.54
CA ASP A 254 50.12 -49.45 10.59
C ASP A 254 51.40 -49.75 9.80
N ARG A 255 51.54 -49.17 8.60
CA ARG A 255 52.78 -49.25 7.81
C ARG A 255 53.97 -48.62 8.55
N ALA A 256 53.79 -47.45 9.15
CA ALA A 256 54.86 -46.78 9.90
C ALA A 256 55.28 -47.59 11.13
N LEU A 257 54.33 -48.18 11.86
CA LEU A 257 54.61 -49.07 12.98
C LEU A 257 55.35 -50.34 12.53
N ALA A 258 54.97 -50.94 11.40
CA ALA A 258 55.67 -52.09 10.83
C ALA A 258 57.12 -51.76 10.47
N VAL A 259 57.35 -50.62 9.80
CA VAL A 259 58.71 -50.15 9.47
C VAL A 259 59.53 -49.88 10.73
N LEU A 260 58.94 -49.26 11.77
CA LEU A 260 59.63 -49.06 13.04
C LEU A 260 60.02 -50.39 13.69
N ALA A 261 59.12 -51.37 13.71
CA ALA A 261 59.43 -52.71 14.23
C ALA A 261 60.55 -53.41 13.45
N GLU A 262 60.57 -53.30 12.11
CA GLU A 262 61.68 -53.80 11.28
C GLU A 262 63.00 -53.12 11.64
N LYS A 263 63.00 -51.78 11.81
CA LYS A 263 64.19 -51.03 12.21
C LYS A 263 64.66 -51.39 13.61
N ASP A 264 63.75 -51.62 14.56
CA ASP A 264 64.09 -52.07 15.90
C ASP A 264 64.76 -53.45 15.88
N LEU A 265 64.25 -54.38 15.06
CA LEU A 265 64.88 -55.69 14.85
C LEU A 265 66.28 -55.58 14.21
N GLU A 266 66.44 -54.73 13.18
CA GLU A 266 67.74 -54.45 12.58
C GLU A 266 68.72 -53.86 13.61
N LEU A 267 68.27 -52.92 14.46
CA LEU A 267 69.07 -52.35 15.54
C LEU A 267 69.46 -53.39 16.58
N GLU A 268 68.55 -54.30 16.95
CA GLU A 268 68.86 -55.42 17.85
C GLU A 268 69.88 -56.37 17.24
N GLN A 269 69.75 -56.69 15.95
CA GLN A 269 70.73 -57.50 15.21
C GLN A 269 72.09 -56.82 15.19
N LEU A 270 72.17 -55.53 14.84
CA LEU A 270 73.43 -54.77 14.85
C LEU A 270 74.05 -54.70 16.25
N ARG A 271 73.24 -54.50 17.30
CA ARG A 271 73.71 -54.56 18.69
C ARG A 271 74.27 -55.93 19.03
N SER A 272 73.58 -57.01 18.65
CA SER A 272 74.05 -58.39 18.92
C SER A 272 75.36 -58.70 18.19
N VAL A 273 75.52 -58.26 16.94
CA VAL A 273 76.77 -58.41 16.17
C VAL A 273 77.88 -57.56 16.75
N ALA A 274 77.60 -56.32 17.17
CA ALA A 274 78.58 -55.46 17.85
C ALA A 274 79.04 -56.04 19.20
N LEU A 275 78.12 -56.66 19.96
CA LEU A 275 78.41 -57.40 21.19
C LEU A 275 79.22 -58.68 20.93
N ALA A 276 78.92 -59.42 19.86
CA ALA A 276 79.63 -60.64 19.47
C ALA A 276 81.02 -60.36 18.86
N SER A 277 81.21 -59.21 18.21
CA SER A 277 82.47 -58.79 17.58
C SER A 277 83.43 -58.09 18.55
N GLY A 278 83.09 -58.00 19.84
CA GLY A 278 84.01 -57.54 20.88
C GLY A 278 84.55 -56.11 20.68
N LEU A 279 83.78 -55.19 20.10
CA LEU A 279 84.17 -53.79 20.06
C LEU A 279 83.86 -53.15 21.43
N PRO A 280 84.88 -52.73 22.21
CA PRO A 280 84.63 -52.10 23.49
C PRO A 280 83.92 -50.77 23.24
N GLY A 281 82.74 -50.62 23.86
CA GLY A 281 81.99 -49.38 23.85
C GLY A 281 82.90 -48.22 24.22
N ARG A 282 83.10 -47.30 23.28
CA ARG A 282 83.82 -46.06 23.50
C ARG A 282 82.96 -45.16 24.38
N ARG A 283 83.00 -45.41 25.68
CA ARG A 283 82.73 -44.40 26.70
C ARG A 283 83.70 -43.26 26.43
N SER A 284 83.20 -42.07 26.17
CA SER A 284 84.03 -40.87 26.13
C SER A 284 84.73 -40.66 27.47
N PRO A 285 86.04 -40.33 27.47
CA PRO A 285 86.60 -39.44 28.46
C PRO A 285 87.23 -38.22 27.80
N VAL A 286 87.17 -37.14 28.55
CA VAL A 286 87.81 -35.85 28.34
C VAL A 286 89.33 -35.99 28.12
N GLY A 287 89.86 -35.24 27.16
CA GLY A 287 91.20 -34.64 27.23
C GLY A 287 92.36 -35.35 26.50
N GLY A 288 93.07 -34.59 25.66
CA GLY A 288 94.51 -34.77 25.44
C GLY A 288 94.98 -35.30 24.08
N GLY A 289 95.30 -34.35 23.19
CA GLY A 289 96.51 -34.30 22.34
C GLY A 289 97.01 -35.51 21.55
N GLY A 290 97.13 -35.32 20.23
CA GLY A 290 98.10 -36.04 19.38
C GLY A 290 97.54 -36.44 18.01
N PRO A 291 98.04 -35.89 16.88
CA PRO A 291 97.68 -36.34 15.55
C PRO A 291 98.58 -37.53 15.17
N GLY A 292 97.97 -38.67 14.85
CA GLY A 292 98.66 -39.86 14.37
C GLY A 292 97.84 -40.51 13.27
N ASP A 293 98.41 -40.51 12.07
CA ASP A 293 97.96 -41.14 10.84
C ASP A 293 97.27 -42.50 11.03
N VAL A 294 96.06 -42.61 10.47
CA VAL A 294 95.58 -43.85 9.83
C VAL A 294 94.73 -43.44 8.63
N ALA A 295 95.40 -43.09 7.53
CA ALA A 295 94.83 -43.17 6.19
C ALA A 295 94.65 -44.66 5.81
N ASP A 296 93.70 -44.94 4.92
CA ASP A 296 93.41 -46.25 4.28
C ASP A 296 92.19 -47.06 4.74
N THR A 297 91.17 -46.42 5.31
CA THR A 297 89.80 -47.04 5.37
C THR A 297 88.66 -46.09 5.01
N SER A 298 88.98 -44.86 4.56
CA SER A 298 87.99 -43.82 4.29
C SER A 298 87.38 -43.89 2.89
N SER A 299 88.06 -44.50 1.91
CA SER A 299 87.58 -44.47 0.52
C SER A 299 86.35 -45.35 0.28
N ASP A 300 86.29 -46.52 0.92
CA ASP A 300 85.16 -47.45 0.77
C ASP A 300 83.93 -47.00 1.56
N SER A 301 84.13 -46.39 2.73
CA SER A 301 83.02 -45.81 3.52
C SER A 301 82.42 -44.56 2.86
N LEU A 302 83.26 -43.73 2.23
CA LEU A 302 82.80 -42.52 1.54
C LEU A 302 82.09 -42.86 0.23
N THR A 303 82.58 -43.85 -0.53
CA THR A 303 81.92 -44.32 -1.76
C THR A 303 80.61 -45.03 -1.47
N GLN A 304 80.52 -45.81 -0.39
CA GLN A 304 79.28 -46.46 0.04
C GLN A 304 78.26 -45.45 0.60
N ALA A 305 78.70 -44.41 1.31
CA ALA A 305 77.86 -43.29 1.74
C ALA A 305 77.33 -42.45 0.56
N LEU A 306 78.16 -42.22 -0.47
CA LEU A 306 77.76 -41.55 -1.69
C LEU A 306 76.80 -42.39 -2.55
N GLN A 307 76.95 -43.72 -2.57
CA GLN A 307 76.00 -44.62 -3.25
C GLN A 307 74.66 -44.73 -2.53
N LEU A 308 74.64 -44.70 -1.20
CA LEU A 308 73.41 -44.61 -0.41
C LEU A 308 72.72 -43.23 -0.59
N ALA A 309 73.50 -42.15 -0.67
CA ALA A 309 72.99 -40.82 -0.99
C ALA A 309 72.41 -40.77 -2.41
N ALA A 310 73.12 -41.31 -3.41
CA ALA A 310 72.67 -41.40 -4.81
C ALA A 310 71.44 -42.31 -4.99
N ALA A 311 71.28 -43.34 -4.15
CA ALA A 311 70.06 -44.16 -4.12
C ALA A 311 68.85 -43.42 -3.50
N SER A 312 69.09 -42.42 -2.64
CA SER A 312 68.07 -41.59 -2.01
C SER A 312 67.71 -40.31 -2.80
N GLU A 313 68.57 -39.89 -3.72
CA GLU A 313 68.34 -38.74 -4.61
C GLU A 313 66.99 -38.82 -5.36
N PRO A 314 66.61 -39.94 -6.01
CA PRO A 314 65.33 -40.05 -6.71
C PRO A 314 64.12 -39.86 -5.78
N THR A 315 64.22 -40.32 -4.53
CA THR A 315 63.16 -40.16 -3.52
C THR A 315 63.06 -38.71 -3.03
N PHE A 316 64.20 -38.03 -2.88
CA PHE A 316 64.25 -36.61 -2.52
C PHE A 316 63.65 -35.72 -3.62
N PHE A 317 63.95 -36.00 -4.89
CA PHE A 317 63.35 -35.27 -6.02
C PHE A 317 61.83 -35.44 -6.11
N LEU A 318 61.32 -36.66 -5.92
CA LEU A 318 59.88 -36.93 -5.90
C LEU A 318 59.18 -36.22 -4.73
N TYR A 319 59.80 -36.19 -3.55
CA TYR A 319 59.27 -35.45 -2.40
C TYR A 319 59.27 -33.93 -2.64
N ALA A 320 60.35 -33.39 -3.19
CA ALA A 320 60.43 -31.97 -3.56
C ALA A 320 59.38 -31.59 -4.61
N GLU A 321 59.13 -32.46 -5.60
CA GLU A 321 58.07 -32.25 -6.59
C GLU A 321 56.67 -32.30 -5.95
N GLN A 322 56.41 -33.24 -5.04
CA GLN A 322 55.15 -33.30 -4.30
C GLN A 322 54.94 -32.06 -3.42
N LEU A 323 56.00 -31.56 -2.79
CA LEU A 323 55.96 -30.33 -1.99
C LEU A 323 55.63 -29.14 -2.89
N ALA A 324 56.27 -29.02 -4.05
CA ALA A 324 55.98 -27.95 -5.01
C ALA A 324 54.52 -28.00 -5.51
N ARG A 325 53.97 -29.19 -5.79
CA ARG A 325 52.55 -29.36 -6.15
C ARG A 325 51.62 -28.90 -5.02
N LYS A 326 51.96 -29.25 -3.77
CA LYS A 326 51.21 -28.82 -2.59
C LYS A 326 51.30 -27.31 -2.36
N GLU A 327 52.46 -26.70 -2.58
CA GLU A 327 52.63 -25.25 -2.51
C GLU A 327 51.78 -24.53 -3.56
N VAL A 328 51.77 -25.02 -4.81
CA VAL A 328 50.90 -24.46 -5.86
C VAL A 328 49.42 -24.58 -5.47
N GLU A 329 48.99 -25.74 -4.96
CA GLU A 329 47.62 -25.94 -4.46
C GLU A 329 47.28 -25.00 -3.28
N ILE A 330 48.19 -24.81 -2.33
CA ILE A 330 48.00 -23.85 -1.23
C ILE A 330 47.89 -22.43 -1.75
N THR A 331 48.70 -22.03 -2.74
CA THR A 331 48.61 -20.68 -3.32
C THR A 331 47.32 -20.48 -4.11
N SER A 332 46.82 -21.49 -4.83
CA SER A 332 45.54 -21.40 -5.54
C SER A 332 44.37 -21.33 -4.56
N LEU A 333 44.37 -22.15 -3.50
CA LEU A 333 43.37 -22.10 -2.43
C LEU A 333 43.39 -20.76 -1.68
N ARG A 334 44.57 -20.19 -1.40
CA ARG A 334 44.68 -18.85 -0.81
C ARG A 334 44.12 -17.76 -1.72
N LYS A 335 44.38 -17.83 -3.03
CA LYS A 335 43.79 -16.90 -4.01
C LYS A 335 42.27 -17.04 -4.07
N GLN A 336 41.74 -18.27 -4.07
CA GLN A 336 40.31 -18.52 -4.07
C GLN A 336 39.65 -18.03 -2.78
N LYS A 337 40.26 -18.31 -1.62
CA LYS A 337 39.82 -17.78 -0.32
C LYS A 337 39.74 -16.25 -0.37
N HIS A 338 40.79 -15.59 -0.83
CA HIS A 338 40.80 -14.12 -0.92
C HIS A 338 39.71 -13.58 -1.86
N ARG A 339 39.47 -14.23 -3.01
CA ARG A 339 38.36 -13.86 -3.92
C ARG A 339 37.01 -13.98 -3.22
N LEU A 340 36.76 -15.10 -2.53
CA LEU A 340 35.51 -15.30 -1.78
C LEU A 340 35.36 -14.30 -0.63
N GLU A 341 36.44 -13.97 0.08
CA GLU A 341 36.42 -12.92 1.12
C GLU A 341 36.04 -11.56 0.54
N VAL A 342 36.59 -11.20 -0.63
CA VAL A 342 36.25 -9.96 -1.33
C VAL A 342 34.78 -9.98 -1.79
N GLU A 343 34.29 -11.08 -2.33
CA GLU A 343 32.87 -11.23 -2.71
C GLU A 343 31.94 -11.10 -1.51
N VAL A 344 32.29 -11.70 -0.36
CA VAL A 344 31.52 -11.56 0.88
C VAL A 344 31.47 -10.11 1.34
N HIS A 345 32.60 -9.39 1.31
CA HIS A 345 32.63 -7.96 1.66
C HIS A 345 31.77 -7.13 0.69
N GLN A 346 31.85 -7.38 -0.62
CA GLN A 346 31.00 -6.69 -1.59
C GLN A 346 29.51 -6.97 -1.39
N LEU A 347 29.14 -8.21 -1.03
CA LEU A 347 27.75 -8.55 -0.72
C LEU A 347 27.27 -7.89 0.58
N GLN A 348 28.13 -7.81 1.59
CA GLN A 348 27.84 -7.10 2.84
C GLN A 348 27.61 -5.60 2.58
N ASP A 349 28.47 -4.97 1.78
CA ASP A 349 28.33 -3.55 1.42
C ASP A 349 27.01 -3.30 0.66
N ARG A 350 26.67 -4.15 -0.32
CA ARG A 350 25.39 -4.06 -1.04
C ARG A 350 24.19 -4.22 -0.12
N LEU A 351 24.24 -5.16 0.82
CA LEU A 351 23.16 -5.37 1.78
C LEU A 351 22.98 -4.16 2.69
N LEU A 352 24.07 -3.49 3.09
CA LEU A 352 24.01 -2.24 3.86
C LEU A 352 23.40 -1.11 3.03
N GLU A 353 23.84 -0.93 1.79
CA GLU A 353 23.27 0.08 0.87
C GLU A 353 21.78 -0.13 0.62
N GLU A 354 21.35 -1.36 0.35
CA GLU A 354 19.94 -1.72 0.17
C GLU A 354 19.15 -1.49 1.46
N GLY A 355 19.71 -1.86 2.61
CA GLY A 355 19.11 -1.61 3.92
C GLY A 355 18.92 -0.12 4.24
N GLU A 356 19.87 0.74 3.84
CA GLU A 356 19.74 2.19 3.97
C GLU A 356 18.67 2.76 3.02
N ARG A 357 18.66 2.35 1.75
CA ARG A 357 17.63 2.75 0.78
C ARG A 357 16.22 2.40 1.26
N HIS A 358 16.02 1.16 1.70
CA HIS A 358 14.72 0.75 2.23
C HIS A 358 14.33 1.52 3.49
N ARG A 359 15.30 1.86 4.36
CA ARG A 359 15.03 2.69 5.53
C ARG A 359 14.59 4.11 5.13
N GLU A 360 15.22 4.70 4.13
CA GLU A 360 14.85 6.00 3.59
C GLU A 360 13.46 5.98 2.93
N GLU A 361 13.16 4.95 2.13
CA GLU A 361 11.85 4.74 1.51
C GLU A 361 10.76 4.60 2.56
N VAL A 362 10.99 3.78 3.59
CA VAL A 362 10.05 3.60 4.71
C VAL A 362 9.83 4.92 5.44
N ALA A 363 10.89 5.69 5.73
CA ALA A 363 10.78 6.99 6.37
C ALA A 363 10.00 8.00 5.50
N ALA A 364 10.24 8.00 4.19
CA ALA A 364 9.52 8.85 3.23
C ALA A 364 8.03 8.49 3.17
N LEU A 365 7.70 7.19 3.09
CA LEU A 365 6.32 6.70 3.09
C LEU A 365 5.61 7.01 4.41
N GLN A 366 6.26 6.81 5.55
CA GLN A 366 5.73 7.20 6.86
C GLN A 366 5.42 8.69 6.92
N SER A 367 6.33 9.54 6.43
CA SER A 367 6.09 10.98 6.35
C SER A 367 4.90 11.33 5.46
N HIS A 368 4.71 10.62 4.34
CA HIS A 368 3.55 10.80 3.45
C HIS A 368 2.25 10.38 4.12
N ILE A 369 2.25 9.26 4.86
CA ILE A 369 1.09 8.80 5.63
C ILE A 369 0.75 9.81 6.71
N GLU A 370 1.72 10.28 7.50
CA GLU A 370 1.52 11.31 8.51
C GLU A 370 1.00 12.62 7.91
N LYS A 371 1.48 13.01 6.72
CA LYS A 371 0.95 14.16 5.99
C LYS A 371 -0.51 13.93 5.56
N ASN A 372 -0.83 12.78 4.99
CA ASN A 372 -2.18 12.45 4.56
C ASN A 372 -3.17 12.40 5.73
N ILE A 373 -2.79 11.79 6.86
CA ILE A 373 -3.57 11.79 8.10
C ILE A 373 -3.86 13.23 8.56
N ARG A 374 -2.86 14.11 8.52
CA ARG A 374 -3.03 15.53 8.86
C ARG A 374 -3.96 16.26 7.89
N ASP A 375 -3.89 15.96 6.60
CA ASP A 375 -4.74 16.60 5.59
C ASP A 375 -6.20 16.10 5.71
N GLN A 376 -6.42 14.80 5.92
CA GLN A 376 -7.74 14.24 6.22
C GLN A 376 -8.34 14.80 7.52
N SER A 377 -7.52 14.97 8.57
CA SER A 377 -8.01 15.55 9.84
C SER A 377 -8.38 17.04 9.71
N ARG A 378 -7.86 17.75 8.69
CA ARG A 378 -8.23 19.14 8.36
C ARG A 378 -9.54 19.23 7.59
N GLU A 379 -9.87 18.25 6.76
CA GLU A 379 -11.13 18.22 6.00
C GLU A 379 -12.38 18.16 6.89
N GLY A 380 -12.24 17.74 8.17
CA GLY A 380 -13.29 17.78 9.19
C GLY A 380 -13.29 19.01 10.11
N ALA A 381 -12.36 19.96 9.94
CA ALA A 381 -12.23 21.11 10.84
C ALA A 381 -13.36 22.13 10.58
N ASN A 382 -14.09 22.51 11.63
CA ASN A 382 -15.12 23.54 11.55
C ASN A 382 -14.48 24.93 11.30
N LEU A 383 -14.45 25.34 10.03
CA LEU A 383 -13.84 26.59 9.57
C LEU A 383 -14.44 27.83 10.25
N GLU A 384 -15.71 27.79 10.66
CA GLU A 384 -16.35 28.89 11.40
C GLU A 384 -15.76 29.05 12.81
N TYR A 385 -15.47 27.94 13.49
CA TYR A 385 -14.80 27.97 14.79
C TYR A 385 -13.37 28.48 14.67
N LEU A 386 -12.64 28.01 13.64
CA LEU A 386 -11.29 28.49 13.34
C LEU A 386 -11.28 30.00 13.02
N LYS A 387 -12.25 30.48 12.22
CA LYS A 387 -12.43 31.91 11.92
C LYS A 387 -12.60 32.72 13.21
N ASN A 388 -13.44 32.25 14.13
CA ASN A 388 -13.70 32.93 15.40
C ASN A 388 -12.48 32.96 16.33
N ILE A 389 -11.69 31.88 16.37
CA ILE A 389 -10.45 31.86 17.15
C ILE A 389 -9.38 32.74 16.52
N ILE A 390 -9.20 32.72 15.20
CA ILE A 390 -8.26 33.61 14.50
C ILE A 390 -8.66 35.07 14.72
N TYR A 391 -9.95 35.38 14.61
CA TYR A 391 -10.47 36.71 14.92
C TYR A 391 -10.14 37.13 16.36
N ARG A 392 -10.35 36.25 17.35
CA ARG A 392 -9.93 36.49 18.74
C ARG A 392 -8.42 36.67 18.87
N PHE A 393 -7.63 35.82 18.21
CA PHE A 393 -6.17 35.89 18.24
C PHE A 393 -5.65 37.26 17.73
N LEU A 394 -6.26 37.79 16.67
CA LEU A 394 -5.91 39.09 16.08
C LEU A 394 -6.39 40.29 16.91
N THR A 395 -7.49 40.14 17.64
CA THR A 395 -8.13 41.25 18.41
C THR A 395 -7.73 41.29 19.89
N LEU A 396 -7.25 40.18 20.45
CA LEU A 396 -6.78 40.11 21.84
C LEU A 396 -5.48 40.91 22.02
N SER A 397 -5.47 41.77 23.03
CA SER A 397 -4.31 42.58 23.45
C SER A 397 -3.46 41.91 24.54
N ASP A 398 -4.01 40.91 25.23
CA ASP A 398 -3.34 40.13 26.26
C ASP A 398 -2.42 39.04 25.66
N SER A 399 -1.16 39.00 26.11
CA SER A 399 -0.16 38.03 25.66
C SER A 399 -0.50 36.59 26.07
N LEU A 400 -1.12 36.39 27.23
CA LEU A 400 -1.47 35.05 27.72
C LEU A 400 -2.66 34.48 26.94
N GLY A 401 -3.74 35.26 26.79
CA GLY A 401 -4.88 34.89 25.94
C GLY A 401 -4.50 34.67 24.47
N ARG A 402 -3.51 35.44 23.96
CA ARG A 402 -2.96 35.25 22.61
C ARG A 402 -2.19 33.93 22.49
N GLN A 403 -1.39 33.53 23.49
CA GLN A 403 -0.73 32.20 23.48
C GLN A 403 -1.72 31.04 23.59
N GLN A 404 -2.78 31.19 24.39
CA GLN A 404 -3.82 30.16 24.51
C GLN A 404 -4.58 29.97 23.19
N THR A 405 -4.98 31.07 22.54
CA THR A 405 -5.64 31.03 21.23
C THR A 405 -4.70 30.53 20.12
N LEU A 406 -3.40 30.85 20.16
CA LEU A 406 -2.39 30.26 19.27
C LEU A 406 -2.30 28.74 19.45
N THR A 407 -2.26 28.27 20.69
CA THR A 407 -2.20 26.84 21.01
C THR A 407 -3.45 26.13 20.47
N ALA A 408 -4.63 26.74 20.62
CA ALA A 408 -5.88 26.23 20.04
C ALA A 408 -5.81 26.15 18.50
N ILE A 409 -5.30 27.20 17.83
CA ILE A 409 -5.10 27.20 16.37
C ILE A 409 -4.16 26.08 15.93
N LEU A 410 -3.02 25.91 16.60
CA LEU A 410 -2.03 24.87 16.32
C LEU A 410 -2.62 23.45 16.49
N THR A 411 -3.52 23.27 17.46
CA THR A 411 -4.22 21.99 17.67
C THR A 411 -5.26 21.72 16.60
N ILE A 412 -6.10 22.69 16.24
CA ILE A 412 -7.17 22.53 15.25
C ILE A 412 -6.60 22.26 13.85
N LEU A 413 -5.49 22.93 13.52
CA LEU A 413 -4.81 22.77 12.23
C LEU A 413 -3.81 21.60 12.21
N HIS A 414 -3.73 20.83 13.29
CA HIS A 414 -2.90 19.63 13.42
C HIS A 414 -1.44 19.86 13.03
N PHE A 415 -0.82 20.90 13.58
CA PHE A 415 0.60 21.21 13.33
C PHE A 415 1.52 20.09 13.84
N SER A 416 2.57 19.82 13.07
CA SER A 416 3.65 18.89 13.45
C SER A 416 4.34 19.34 14.74
N PRO A 417 4.83 18.42 15.58
CA PRO A 417 5.64 18.76 16.75
C PRO A 417 6.86 19.63 16.42
N GLU A 418 7.41 19.53 15.20
CA GLU A 418 8.52 20.38 14.74
C GLU A 418 8.05 21.81 14.45
N GLU A 419 6.95 21.96 13.72
CA GLU A 419 6.36 23.26 13.39
C GLU A 419 5.90 23.99 14.68
N LYS A 420 5.34 23.25 15.64
CA LYS A 420 4.98 23.77 16.97
C LYS A 420 6.20 24.31 17.72
N LYS A 421 7.33 23.59 17.69
CA LYS A 421 8.59 24.06 18.32
C LYS A 421 9.08 25.34 17.67
N VAL A 422 9.10 25.41 16.34
CA VAL A 422 9.53 26.62 15.60
C VAL A 422 8.64 27.82 15.96
N ILE A 423 7.33 27.63 16.00
CA ILE A 423 6.38 28.71 16.31
C ILE A 423 6.46 29.14 17.78
N MET A 424 6.68 28.21 18.71
CA MET A 424 6.86 28.52 20.14
C MET A 424 8.23 29.14 20.46
N GLN A 425 9.24 28.91 19.62
CA GLN A 425 10.57 29.52 19.75
C GLN A 425 10.62 30.97 19.23
N LEU A 426 9.61 31.44 18.48
CA LEU A 426 9.54 32.85 18.10
C LEU A 426 9.23 33.73 19.33
N PRO A 427 10.05 34.76 19.61
CA PRO A 427 9.81 35.65 20.74
C PRO A 427 8.47 36.36 20.60
N THR A 428 7.64 36.26 21.64
CA THR A 428 6.29 36.83 21.71
C THR A 428 6.27 38.37 21.62
N SER A 429 7.45 39.01 21.71
CA SER A 429 7.67 40.47 21.64
C SER A 429 8.06 40.98 20.26
N ALA A 430 8.38 40.11 19.29
CA ALA A 430 8.58 40.54 17.92
C ALA A 430 7.21 40.85 17.32
N SER A 431 6.92 42.14 17.12
CA SER A 431 5.71 42.59 16.42
C SER A 431 5.62 41.84 15.09
N TRP A 432 4.73 40.85 14.99
CA TRP A 432 4.50 40.09 13.76
C TRP A 432 3.97 40.96 12.62
N TRP A 433 3.55 42.17 12.94
CA TRP A 433 3.08 43.18 12.01
C TRP A 433 4.11 44.30 11.94
N PRO A 434 4.67 44.64 10.76
CA PRO A 434 5.49 45.83 10.63
C PRO A 434 4.62 47.01 11.07
N SER A 435 5.07 47.74 12.09
CA SER A 435 4.39 48.92 12.59
C SER A 435 4.43 49.94 11.46
N GLY A 436 3.32 50.05 10.72
CA GLY A 436 3.14 51.08 9.71
C GLY A 436 3.22 52.43 10.40
N LYS A 437 4.37 53.09 10.28
CA LYS A 437 4.52 54.51 10.57
C LYS A 437 3.52 55.24 9.67
N ARG A 438 2.49 55.84 10.27
CA ARG A 438 1.72 56.91 9.63
C ARG A 438 2.57 58.17 9.54
#